data_AF-A0A350ALQ9-F1
#
_entry.id   AF-A0A350ALQ9-F1
#
_cell.length_a   1.000
_cell.length_b   1.000
_cell.length_c   1.000
_cell.angle_alpha   90.00
_cell.angle_beta   90.00
_cell.angle_gamma   90.00
#
_symmetry.space_group_name_H-M   'P 1'
#
loop_
_entity.id
_entity.type
_entity.pdbx_description
1 polymer ?
#
loop_
_entity_poly.entity_id
_entity_poly.type
_entity_poly.pdbx_seq_one_letter_code
_entity_poly.pdbx_strand_id
1 'polypeptide(L)' 'MNNVRICDISLGYSAKSVLNGVSFEAPAGKVTGVIGPNGCGK' A
#
# COMPACT_ATOMS: atom_id res chain seq x y z
N MET A 1 -15.03 15.35 -2.43
CA MET A 1 -14.56 13.94 -2.53
C MET A 1 -13.13 13.92 -2.04
N ASN A 2 -12.75 12.96 -1.20
CA ASN A 2 -11.44 12.96 -0.54
C ASN A 2 -10.57 11.82 -1.09
N ASN A 3 -9.28 12.09 -1.24
CA ASN A 3 -8.29 11.10 -1.65
C ASN A 3 -8.03 10.12 -0.50
N VAL A 4 -7.59 8.91 -0.82
CA VAL A 4 -7.06 7.97 0.18
C VAL A 4 -5.56 8.11 0.17
N ARG A 5 -4.95 8.38 1.32
CA ARG A 5 -3.49 8.53 1.45
C ARG A 5 -2.97 7.69 2.60
N ILE A 6 -1.87 7.00 2.34
CA ILE A 6 -1.04 6.34 3.35
C ILE A 6 0.37 6.91 3.30
N CYS A 7 0.99 7.07 4.46
CA CYS A 7 2.35 7.61 4.58
C CYS A 7 3.20 6.67 5.42
N ASP A 8 4.36 6.31 4.88
CA ASP A 8 5.45 5.58 5.54
C ASP A 8 5.03 4.31 6.28
N ILE A 9 4.07 3.58 5.69
CA ILE A 9 3.56 2.35 6.30
C ILE A 9 4.59 1.24 6.19
N SER A 10 4.91 0.67 7.34
CA SER A 10 5.70 -0.56 7.46
C SER A 10 4.85 -1.64 8.13
N LEU A 11 4.89 -2.84 7.58
CA LEU A 11 4.08 -3.98 8.05
C LEU A 11 4.83 -5.27 7.78
N GLY A 12 4.77 -6.20 8.73
CA GLY A 12 5.38 -7.52 8.61
C GLY A 12 4.65 -8.56 9.45
N TYR A 13 4.93 -9.83 9.18
CA TYR A 13 4.46 -10.95 9.98
C TYR A 13 5.67 -11.68 10.56
N SER A 14 5.66 -11.85 11.88
CA SER A 14 6.79 -12.44 12.63
C SER A 14 8.11 -11.73 12.26
N ALA A 15 9.14 -12.47 11.85
CA ALA A 15 10.43 -11.91 11.46
C ALA A 15 10.46 -11.35 10.02
N LYS A 16 9.38 -11.47 9.24
CA LYS A 16 9.36 -11.07 7.83
C LYS A 16 8.68 -9.71 7.64
N SER A 17 9.46 -8.72 7.21
CA SER A 17 8.90 -7.47 6.69
C SER A 17 8.24 -7.68 5.32
N VAL A 18 7.06 -7.10 5.12
CA VAL A 18 6.28 -7.16 3.88
C VAL A 18 6.20 -5.78 3.23
N LEU A 19 5.93 -4.74 4.01
CA LEU A 19 5.94 -3.33 3.61
C LEU A 19 7.06 -2.61 4.37
N ASN A 20 7.85 -1.80 3.66
CA ASN A 20 8.94 -1.02 4.23
C ASN A 20 8.75 0.46 3.86
N GLY A 21 8.19 1.26 4.76
CA GLY A 21 8.03 2.71 4.58
C GLY A 21 7.24 3.10 3.33
N VAL A 22 6.14 2.40 3.02
CA VAL A 22 5.37 2.62 1.79
C VAL A 22 4.44 3.82 1.95
N SER A 23 4.57 4.77 1.03
CA SER A 23 3.70 5.94 0.88
C SER A 23 2.95 5.86 -0.45
N PHE A 24 1.64 6.12 -0.44
CA PHE A 24 0.77 6.01 -1.62
C PHE A 24 -0.47 6.91 -1.49
N GLU A 25 -0.98 7.35 -2.65
CA GLU A 25 -2.22 8.13 -2.76
C GLU A 25 -3.11 7.59 -3.88
N ALA A 26 -4.38 7.29 -3.56
CA ALA A 26 -5.44 7.02 -4.53
C ALA A 26 -6.32 8.27 -4.72
N PRO A 27 -6.39 8.82 -5.95
CA PRO A 27 -7.22 9.99 -6.23
C PRO A 27 -8.72 9.71 -6.06
N ALA A 28 -9.45 10.68 -5.54
CA ALA A 28 -10.89 10.55 -5.38
C ALA A 28 -11.62 10.44 -6.73
N GLY A 29 -12.62 9.57 -6.81
CA GLY A 29 -13.41 9.36 -8.03
C GLY A 29 -12.67 8.61 -9.16
N LYS A 30 -11.53 7.97 -8.85
CA LYS A 30 -10.80 7.10 -9.78
C LYS A 30 -10.76 5.67 -9.26
N VAL A 31 -10.69 4.73 -10.21
CA VAL A 31 -10.36 3.33 -9.90
C VAL A 31 -8.84 3.21 -9.85
N THR A 32 -8.30 2.69 -8.76
CA THR A 32 -6.87 2.45 -8.60
C THR A 32 -6.64 0.97 -8.29
N GLY A 33 -5.82 0.31 -9.10
CA GLY A 33 -5.43 -1.09 -8.91
C GLY A 33 -4.00 -1.19 -8.39
N VAL A 34 -3.78 -2.03 -7.38
CA VAL A 34 -2.45 -2.43 -6.90
C VAL A 34 -2.15 -3.81 -7.49
N ILE A 35 -1.03 -3.95 -8.21
CA ILE A 35 -0.68 -5.17 -8.99
C ILE A 35 0.73 -5.67 -8.67
N GLY A 36 0.99 -6.95 -8.95
CA GLY A 36 2.21 -7.64 -8.51
C GLY A 36 2.00 -9.10 -8.06
N PRO A 37 3.08 -9.86 -7.81
CA PRO A 37 3.04 -11.29 -7.48
C PRO A 37 2.42 -11.63 -6.11
N ASN A 38 2.07 -12.89 -5.86
CA ASN A 38 1.57 -13.33 -4.56
C ASN A 38 2.58 -13.07 -3.44
N GLY A 39 2.12 -12.50 -2.32
CA GLY A 39 2.95 -12.22 -1.15
C GLY A 39 3.82 -10.96 -1.21
N CYS A 40 3.68 -10.12 -2.25
CA CYS A 40 4.49 -8.89 -2.38
C CYS A 40 3.94 -7.66 -1.62
N GLY A 41 2.84 -7.80 -0.87
CA GLY A 41 2.28 -6.69 -0.10
C GLY A 41 1.40 -5.71 -0.90
N LYS A 42 0.81 -6.14 -2.01
CA LYS A 42 -0.37 -5.43 -2.55
C LYS A 42 -1.49 -5.46 -1.52
#